data_AF-A0A9E0JBG8-F1
#
_entry.id   AF-A0A9E0JBG8-F1
#
_cell.length_a   1.000
_cell.length_b   1.000
_cell.length_c   1.000
_cell.angle_alpha   90.00
_cell.angle_beta   90.00
_cell.angle_gamma   90.00
#
_symmetry.space_group_name_H-M   'P 1'
#
loop_
_entity.id
_entity.type
_entity.pdbx_description
1 polymer ?
#
loop_
_entity_poly.entity_id
_entity_poly.type
_entity_poly.pdbx_seq_one_letter_code
_entity_poly.pdbx_strand_id
1 'polypeptide(L)'
;MKKRLATLLLLLSTCAFSANLHYSLIKKESGKEGHTLLIVGGIHGDEPGAYFAPMLLAKHYKIESGNVWVVPNLNFDSIVKNSRGSYGDMNRKFAKIESKDKDFEIITDIKKLLLTPKVDLILNLHDGKGFYREQTINKDVNPKAWGQATVIDQQQISGAKFGNLAEIAKKVNKGTNVELFEDLHEFNLKNTNTKTQDKEMQQSLTYFAIQNNKPAFAIETSKNITDLSQKVFYQLKTIEEFMNLMNIKFTRPFELNQTTIKKLLEDDGILEIPPTKITLDLSTLKPYIKFFPMEKDKLIYKSNNPLVAVIKEKDEYKIMNGNILVSKLKPDYAELDNSLNEIGLNLDGKKISAKMGAMVNAKNSFQIDPINGYRINVIGYSKAGVVSEGGLKIEAKDIVKSYAIDKAETTYMVQFYKDKKFCGMITIKFEDDKKAKK
;
A
#
# COMPACT_ATOMS: atom_id res chain seq x y z
N MET A 1 -6.44 33.30 51.68
CA MET A 1 -6.02 33.36 50.25
C MET A 1 -5.18 32.14 49.92
N LYS A 2 -5.77 31.10 49.30
CA LYS A 2 -5.08 29.86 48.91
C LYS A 2 -4.53 30.03 47.48
N LYS A 3 -3.21 30.12 47.32
CA LYS A 3 -2.55 30.09 46.00
C LYS A 3 -2.50 28.63 45.52
N ARG A 4 -3.23 28.32 44.44
CA ARG A 4 -3.11 27.05 43.71
C ARG A 4 -1.90 27.13 42.80
N LEU A 5 -0.94 26.23 43.01
CA LEU A 5 0.19 26.00 42.13
C LEU A 5 -0.32 25.15 40.95
N ALA A 6 -0.36 25.72 39.74
CA ALA A 6 -0.70 25.00 38.54
C ALA A 6 0.58 24.33 37.99
N THR A 7 0.65 23.01 38.10
CA THR A 7 1.73 22.21 37.53
C THR A 7 1.55 22.16 36.01
N LEU A 8 2.45 22.83 35.29
CA LEU A 8 2.50 22.81 33.83
C LEU A 8 2.99 21.43 33.37
N LEU A 9 2.09 20.60 32.84
CA LEU A 9 2.44 19.33 32.21
C LEU A 9 3.13 19.64 30.87
N LEU A 10 4.45 19.49 30.82
CA LEU A 10 5.22 19.55 29.59
C LEU A 10 4.93 18.27 28.77
N LEU A 11 4.04 18.38 27.79
CA LEU A 11 3.85 17.36 26.76
C LEU A 11 5.13 17.29 25.89
N LEU A 12 6.04 16.40 26.25
CA LEU A 12 7.14 15.96 25.39
C LEU A 12 6.54 15.28 24.17
N SER A 13 6.38 16.03 23.08
CA SER A 13 6.08 15.50 21.76
C SER A 13 7.24 14.59 21.35
N THR A 14 7.02 13.29 21.37
CA THR A 14 7.94 12.32 20.79
C THR A 14 8.05 12.62 19.30
N CYS A 15 9.20 13.12 18.85
CA CYS A 15 9.53 13.16 17.43
C CYS A 15 9.58 11.72 16.93
N ALA A 16 8.50 11.25 16.32
CA ALA A 16 8.55 10.09 15.48
C ALA A 16 9.56 10.40 14.37
N PHE A 17 10.67 9.65 14.32
CA PHE A 17 11.52 9.62 13.14
C PHE A 17 10.63 9.18 11.97
N SER A 18 10.19 10.14 11.15
CA SER A 18 9.57 9.79 9.87
C SER A 18 10.68 9.14 9.06
N ALA A 19 10.51 7.86 8.71
CA ALA A 19 11.18 7.38 7.52
C ALA A 19 10.71 8.32 6.41
N ASN A 20 11.59 9.08 5.76
CA ASN A 20 11.21 9.82 4.55
C ASN A 20 10.90 8.77 3.48
N LEU A 21 9.66 8.28 3.44
CA LEU A 21 9.24 7.26 2.50
C LEU A 21 9.09 7.93 1.14
N HIS A 22 9.95 7.56 0.20
CA HIS A 22 9.80 7.98 -1.19
C HIS A 22 8.73 7.14 -1.89
N TYR A 23 8.10 7.69 -2.92
CA TYR A 23 7.05 7.00 -3.65
C TYR A 23 7.61 5.87 -4.53
N SER A 24 6.75 4.93 -4.88
CA SER A 24 7.05 3.85 -5.81
C SER A 24 6.61 4.22 -7.22
N LEU A 25 7.43 3.92 -8.23
CA LEU A 25 7.03 3.99 -9.64
C LEU A 25 6.96 2.59 -10.24
N ILE A 26 5.77 2.18 -10.66
CA ILE A 26 5.52 0.87 -11.27
C ILE A 26 5.20 1.08 -12.74
N LYS A 27 6.08 0.61 -13.62
CA LYS A 27 5.90 0.72 -15.07
C LYS A 27 5.35 -0.59 -15.62
N LYS A 28 4.16 -0.55 -16.20
CA LYS A 28 3.51 -1.68 -16.89
C LYS A 28 3.54 -1.39 -18.38
N GLU A 29 4.64 -1.80 -19.01
CA GLU A 29 4.92 -1.57 -20.43
C GLU A 29 4.68 -2.86 -21.22
N SER A 30 3.92 -2.77 -22.31
CA SER A 30 3.63 -3.95 -23.15
C SER A 30 4.76 -4.34 -24.11
N GLY A 31 5.77 -3.47 -24.26
CA GLY A 31 6.81 -3.59 -25.28
C GLY A 31 6.34 -3.30 -26.72
N LYS A 32 5.06 -2.99 -26.91
CA LYS A 32 4.48 -2.58 -28.20
C LYS A 32 4.35 -1.07 -28.27
N GLU A 33 4.44 -0.52 -29.49
CA GLU A 33 4.16 0.89 -29.71
C GLU A 33 2.74 1.23 -29.23
N GLY A 34 2.62 2.36 -28.54
CA GLY A 34 1.35 2.80 -27.97
C GLY A 34 1.56 3.90 -26.95
N HIS A 35 0.43 4.41 -26.47
CA HIS A 35 0.43 5.59 -25.61
C HIS A 35 0.78 5.24 -24.16
N THR A 36 1.26 6.22 -23.41
CA THR A 36 1.58 6.08 -21.99
C THR A 36 0.67 6.92 -21.13
N LEU A 37 -0.13 6.23 -20.32
CA LEU A 37 -0.93 6.83 -19.26
C LEU A 37 -0.11 6.84 -17.95
N LEU A 38 0.07 8.01 -17.33
CA LEU A 38 0.63 8.14 -16.00
C LEU A 38 -0.49 8.36 -14.98
N ILE A 39 -0.56 7.49 -13.97
CA ILE A 39 -1.55 7.54 -12.90
C ILE A 39 -0.82 7.87 -11.60
N VAL A 40 -1.24 8.94 -10.94
CA VAL A 40 -0.68 9.42 -9.68
C VAL A 40 -1.78 9.38 -8.62
N GLY A 41 -1.55 8.68 -7.54
CA GLY A 41 -2.46 8.54 -6.41
C GLY A 41 -1.77 8.90 -5.09
N GLY A 42 -2.58 9.20 -4.08
CA GLY A 42 -2.11 9.39 -2.71
C GLY A 42 -1.27 10.64 -2.50
N ILE A 43 -1.55 11.72 -3.23
CA ILE A 43 -0.99 13.06 -2.95
C ILE A 43 -1.47 13.59 -1.60
N HIS A 44 -2.69 13.20 -1.21
CA HIS A 44 -3.21 13.35 0.16
C HIS A 44 -3.35 11.98 0.81
N GLY A 45 -2.95 11.89 2.08
CA GLY A 45 -2.94 10.63 2.81
C GLY A 45 -4.28 10.21 3.43
N ASP A 46 -5.28 11.09 3.43
CA ASP A 46 -6.64 10.83 3.94
C ASP A 46 -7.66 10.55 2.81
N GLU A 47 -7.17 10.14 1.64
CA GLU A 47 -7.95 9.91 0.42
C GLU A 47 -7.77 8.46 -0.09
N PRO A 48 -8.29 7.46 0.64
CA PRO A 48 -7.98 6.05 0.39
C PRO A 48 -8.43 5.52 -0.96
N GLY A 49 -9.52 6.04 -1.55
CA GLY A 49 -9.92 5.64 -2.90
C GLY A 49 -8.80 5.90 -3.92
N ALA A 50 -8.11 7.03 -3.77
CA ALA A 50 -7.09 7.52 -4.67
C ALA A 50 -5.77 6.74 -4.64
N TYR A 51 -5.45 6.00 -3.56
CA TYR A 51 -4.23 5.20 -3.48
C TYR A 51 -4.47 3.68 -3.48
N PHE A 52 -5.62 3.19 -3.01
CA PHE A 52 -5.96 1.77 -3.10
C PHE A 52 -6.32 1.35 -4.54
N ALA A 53 -6.97 2.20 -5.34
CA ALA A 53 -7.25 1.90 -6.74
C ALA A 53 -5.98 1.70 -7.61
N PRO A 54 -5.01 2.63 -7.63
CA PRO A 54 -3.77 2.42 -8.37
C PRO A 54 -2.93 1.27 -7.80
N MET A 55 -3.01 0.98 -6.51
CA MET A 55 -2.40 -0.22 -5.91
C MET A 55 -2.98 -1.51 -6.52
N LEU A 56 -4.31 -1.66 -6.58
CA LEU A 56 -4.94 -2.82 -7.19
C LEU A 56 -4.64 -2.91 -8.68
N LEU A 57 -4.60 -1.78 -9.39
CA LEU A 57 -4.19 -1.73 -10.79
C LEU A 57 -2.76 -2.28 -10.96
N ALA A 58 -1.84 -1.80 -10.12
CA ALA A 58 -0.45 -2.23 -10.17
C ALA A 58 -0.29 -3.74 -9.92
N LYS A 59 -1.00 -4.29 -8.93
CA LYS A 59 -0.94 -5.72 -8.57
C LYS A 59 -1.58 -6.64 -9.60
N HIS A 60 -2.74 -6.28 -10.15
CA HIS A 60 -3.60 -7.26 -10.83
C HIS A 60 -3.77 -7.04 -12.34
N TYR A 61 -3.55 -5.84 -12.87
CA TYR A 61 -3.79 -5.58 -14.28
C TYR A 61 -2.59 -6.06 -15.11
N LYS A 62 -2.85 -6.48 -16.34
CA LYS A 62 -1.83 -6.74 -17.35
C LYS A 62 -2.07 -5.83 -18.54
N ILE A 63 -1.04 -5.11 -18.98
CA ILE A 63 -1.11 -4.22 -20.14
C ILE A 63 -0.62 -4.99 -21.36
N GLU A 64 -1.53 -5.22 -22.32
CA GLU A 64 -1.30 -6.03 -23.53
C GLU A 64 -0.83 -5.17 -24.72
N SER A 65 -1.12 -3.87 -24.70
CA SER A 65 -0.71 -2.87 -25.70
C SER A 65 -0.68 -1.47 -25.08
N GLY A 66 0.29 -0.64 -25.45
CA GLY A 66 0.54 0.65 -24.81
C GLY A 66 1.27 0.50 -23.46
N ASN A 67 1.21 1.55 -22.63
CA ASN A 67 1.95 1.63 -21.37
C ASN A 67 1.10 2.30 -20.28
N VAL A 68 1.19 1.78 -19.06
CA VAL A 68 0.62 2.42 -17.86
C VAL A 68 1.70 2.54 -16.81
N TRP A 69 1.98 3.77 -16.37
CA TRP A 69 2.91 4.06 -15.29
C TRP A 69 2.11 4.49 -14.06
N VAL A 70 2.44 3.93 -12.90
CA VAL A 70 1.63 4.08 -11.68
C VAL A 70 2.50 4.55 -10.53
N VAL A 71 2.10 5.65 -9.91
CA VAL A 71 2.61 6.14 -8.62
C VAL A 71 1.45 6.05 -7.61
N PRO A 72 1.32 4.95 -6.85
CA PRO A 72 0.16 4.74 -5.98
C PRO A 72 0.24 5.51 -4.66
N ASN A 73 1.44 5.95 -4.26
CA ASN A 73 1.74 6.43 -2.90
C ASN A 73 2.57 7.72 -2.90
N LEU A 74 2.17 8.75 -3.65
CA LEU A 74 2.99 9.95 -3.83
C LEU A 74 3.43 10.59 -2.50
N ASN A 75 2.50 10.76 -1.56
CA ASN A 75 2.74 11.32 -0.24
C ASN A 75 2.73 10.21 0.82
N PHE A 76 3.66 9.26 0.70
CA PHE A 76 3.62 8.01 1.46
C PHE A 76 3.62 8.23 2.98
N ASP A 77 4.41 9.19 3.48
CA ASP A 77 4.42 9.60 4.88
C ASP A 77 3.05 10.04 5.40
N SER A 78 2.27 10.72 4.57
CA SER A 78 0.94 11.21 4.94
C SER A 78 -0.11 10.09 4.86
N ILE A 79 0.02 9.20 3.87
CA ILE A 79 -0.83 8.01 3.73
C ILE A 79 -0.75 7.15 5.00
N VAL A 80 0.47 6.80 5.44
CA VAL A 80 0.64 5.93 6.61
C VAL A 80 0.19 6.57 7.93
N LYS A 81 0.14 7.91 7.96
CA LYS A 81 -0.37 8.68 9.11
C LYS A 81 -1.86 8.99 9.00
N ASN A 82 -2.53 8.59 7.91
CA ASN A 82 -3.90 8.96 7.58
C ASN A 82 -4.13 10.49 7.69
N SER A 83 -3.16 11.27 7.22
CA SER A 83 -3.17 12.73 7.27
C SER A 83 -3.28 13.28 5.86
N ARG A 84 -4.00 14.39 5.68
CA ARG A 84 -4.08 15.06 4.38
C ARG A 84 -2.69 15.41 3.83
N GLY A 85 -1.80 15.93 4.68
CA GLY A 85 -0.46 16.34 4.30
C GLY A 85 0.40 16.63 5.52
N SER A 86 1.30 15.70 5.85
CA SER A 86 2.16 15.76 7.04
C SER A 86 3.08 16.97 7.08
N TYR A 87 3.41 17.52 5.91
CA TYR A 87 4.32 18.65 5.73
C TYR A 87 3.64 19.82 5.01
N GLY A 88 2.31 19.91 5.12
CA GLY A 88 1.47 20.85 4.35
C GLY A 88 0.78 20.17 3.17
N ASP A 89 -0.08 20.92 2.47
CA ASP A 89 -0.79 20.41 1.29
C ASP A 89 0.20 20.25 0.13
N MET A 90 0.54 19.00 -0.19
CA MET A 90 1.50 18.68 -1.25
C MET A 90 1.02 19.15 -2.63
N ASN A 91 -0.29 19.21 -2.86
CA ASN A 91 -0.89 19.70 -4.10
C ASN A 91 -0.92 21.25 -4.18
N ARG A 92 -0.19 21.94 -3.29
CA ARG A 92 0.13 23.38 -3.38
C ARG A 92 1.61 23.66 -3.60
N LYS A 93 2.41 22.62 -3.89
CA LYS A 93 3.87 22.75 -3.99
C LYS A 93 4.40 22.64 -5.42
N PHE A 94 3.52 22.61 -6.44
CA PHE A 94 3.94 22.41 -7.82
C PHE A 94 4.32 23.71 -8.56
N ALA A 95 3.90 24.88 -8.07
CA ALA A 95 4.39 26.16 -8.61
C ALA A 95 5.77 26.52 -8.02
N LYS A 96 5.86 26.64 -6.70
CA LYS A 96 7.09 26.95 -5.95
C LYS A 96 7.18 26.06 -4.71
N ILE A 97 8.39 25.63 -4.38
CA ILE A 97 8.70 24.88 -3.17
C ILE A 97 10.10 25.28 -2.68
N GLU A 98 10.28 25.42 -1.38
CA GLU A 98 11.58 25.75 -0.78
C GLU A 98 12.45 24.48 -0.66
N SER A 99 13.76 24.60 -0.85
CA SER A 99 14.70 23.45 -0.79
C SER A 99 14.75 22.76 0.57
N LYS A 100 14.33 23.45 1.64
CA LYS A 100 14.24 22.89 3.00
C LYS A 100 12.90 22.18 3.30
N ASP A 101 11.92 22.27 2.40
CA ASP A 101 10.66 21.57 2.56
C ASP A 101 10.90 20.04 2.49
N LYS A 102 10.27 19.28 3.38
CA LYS A 102 10.44 17.82 3.43
C LYS A 102 9.91 17.12 2.19
N ASP A 103 8.99 17.74 1.46
CA ASP A 103 8.47 17.23 0.19
C ASP A 103 9.35 17.64 -1.02
N PHE A 104 10.45 18.38 -0.83
CA PHE A 104 11.22 18.96 -1.94
C PHE A 104 11.73 17.92 -2.94
N GLU A 105 12.31 16.82 -2.45
CA GLU A 105 12.83 15.74 -3.29
C GLU A 105 11.70 15.04 -4.05
N ILE A 106 10.63 14.65 -3.33
CA ILE A 106 9.43 14.02 -3.92
C ILE A 106 8.83 14.91 -5.02
N ILE A 107 8.64 16.20 -4.75
CA ILE A 107 8.06 17.15 -5.70
C ILE A 107 8.98 17.36 -6.90
N THR A 108 10.29 17.41 -6.69
CA THR A 108 11.26 17.53 -7.78
C THR A 108 11.20 16.31 -8.70
N ASP A 109 11.13 15.10 -8.13
CA ASP A 109 11.15 13.88 -8.93
C ASP A 109 9.83 13.58 -9.63
N ILE A 110 8.69 13.83 -8.97
CA ILE A 110 7.38 13.70 -9.64
C ILE A 110 7.26 14.72 -10.78
N LYS A 111 7.76 15.96 -10.63
CA LYS A 111 7.79 16.93 -11.74
C LYS A 111 8.59 16.41 -12.93
N LYS A 112 9.78 15.84 -12.71
CA LYS A 112 10.56 15.21 -13.79
C LYS A 112 9.78 14.07 -14.45
N LEU A 113 9.09 13.24 -13.66
CA LEU A 113 8.28 12.14 -14.18
C LEU A 113 7.13 12.64 -15.06
N LEU A 114 6.37 13.64 -14.60
CA LEU A 114 5.26 14.26 -15.35
C LEU A 114 5.73 14.79 -16.72
N LEU A 115 6.93 15.36 -16.77
CA LEU A 115 7.52 15.93 -17.99
C LEU A 115 8.24 14.91 -18.89
N THR A 116 8.28 13.64 -18.50
CA THR A 116 8.95 12.61 -19.31
C THR A 116 8.33 12.57 -20.71
N PRO A 117 9.12 12.59 -21.81
CA PRO A 117 8.60 12.66 -23.17
C PRO A 117 7.60 11.54 -23.50
N LYS A 118 7.84 10.33 -22.97
CA LYS A 118 7.01 9.14 -23.19
C LYS A 118 5.61 9.25 -22.57
N VAL A 119 5.37 10.13 -21.59
CA VAL A 119 4.06 10.31 -20.93
C VAL A 119 3.14 11.16 -21.82
N ASP A 120 2.02 10.58 -22.25
CA ASP A 120 1.06 11.24 -23.14
C ASP A 120 -0.12 11.91 -22.40
N LEU A 121 -0.57 11.31 -21.29
CA LEU A 121 -1.70 11.79 -20.48
C LEU A 121 -1.48 11.45 -19.01
N ILE A 122 -1.90 12.35 -18.12
CA ILE A 122 -1.73 12.22 -16.66
C ILE A 122 -3.10 12.20 -15.97
N LEU A 123 -3.28 11.25 -15.06
CA LEU A 123 -4.40 11.22 -14.11
C LEU A 123 -3.86 11.42 -12.70
N ASN A 124 -4.44 12.38 -11.97
CA ASN A 124 -4.19 12.60 -10.55
C ASN A 124 -5.45 12.20 -9.77
N LEU A 125 -5.38 11.15 -8.97
CA LEU A 125 -6.53 10.60 -8.29
C LEU A 125 -6.69 11.24 -6.90
N HIS A 126 -7.93 11.52 -6.51
CA HIS A 126 -8.28 12.16 -5.24
C HIS A 126 -9.59 11.59 -4.67
N ASP A 127 -9.80 11.84 -3.39
CA ASP A 127 -11.14 11.78 -2.79
C ASP A 127 -11.61 13.20 -2.40
N GLY A 128 -12.66 13.68 -3.03
CA GLY A 128 -13.18 15.04 -2.88
C GLY A 128 -14.40 15.11 -1.96
N LYS A 129 -14.55 16.19 -1.21
CA LYS A 129 -15.76 16.38 -0.36
C LYS A 129 -17.02 16.57 -1.21
N GLY A 130 -18.15 16.01 -0.77
CA GLY A 130 -19.46 16.20 -1.39
C GLY A 130 -19.58 15.55 -2.78
N PHE A 131 -20.64 15.89 -3.49
CA PHE A 131 -20.92 15.49 -4.87
C PHE A 131 -21.01 16.75 -5.72
N TYR A 132 -20.09 16.90 -6.67
CA TYR A 132 -20.09 18.05 -7.55
C TYR A 132 -21.30 18.02 -8.48
N ARG A 133 -22.01 19.16 -8.54
CA ARG A 133 -23.04 19.47 -9.53
C ARG A 133 -22.94 20.94 -9.90
N GLU A 134 -23.34 21.31 -11.12
CA GLU A 134 -23.33 22.70 -11.58
C GLU A 134 -24.31 23.60 -10.80
N GLN A 135 -25.35 23.01 -10.21
CA GLN A 135 -26.34 23.71 -9.39
C GLN A 135 -26.29 23.21 -7.94
N THR A 136 -26.60 24.11 -7.01
CA THR A 136 -26.71 23.75 -5.59
C THR A 136 -28.04 23.07 -5.36
N ILE A 137 -28.00 21.81 -4.92
CA ILE A 137 -29.16 21.05 -4.46
C ILE A 137 -29.21 21.06 -2.94
N ASN A 138 -28.08 20.79 -2.28
CA ASN A 138 -27.95 20.85 -0.82
C ASN A 138 -26.47 21.06 -0.39
N LYS A 139 -26.20 20.98 0.91
CA LYS A 139 -24.86 21.21 1.48
C LYS A 139 -23.79 20.24 0.96
N ASP A 140 -24.18 19.03 0.57
CA ASP A 140 -23.29 17.97 0.10
C ASP A 140 -23.29 17.90 -1.44
N VAL A 141 -24.33 18.39 -2.11
CA VAL A 141 -24.48 18.34 -3.57
C VAL A 141 -24.54 19.76 -4.15
N ASN A 142 -23.40 20.27 -4.62
CA ASN A 142 -23.25 21.67 -5.02
C ASN A 142 -21.97 21.95 -5.86
N PRO A 143 -21.82 23.17 -6.43
CA PRO A 143 -20.68 23.51 -7.28
C PRO A 143 -19.33 23.59 -6.56
N LYS A 144 -19.32 23.76 -5.23
CA LYS A 144 -18.09 23.82 -4.42
C LYS A 144 -17.58 22.44 -4.02
N ALA A 145 -18.40 21.40 -4.17
CA ALA A 145 -17.98 20.02 -3.95
C ALA A 145 -16.98 19.56 -5.03
N TRP A 146 -16.24 18.51 -4.72
CA TRP A 146 -15.22 17.93 -5.60
C TRP A 146 -15.54 16.49 -5.98
N GLY A 147 -16.21 15.72 -5.12
CA GLY A 147 -16.44 14.30 -5.35
C GLY A 147 -17.35 13.98 -6.53
N GLN A 148 -17.13 12.80 -7.12
CA GLN A 148 -17.74 12.33 -8.37
C GLN A 148 -17.57 13.36 -9.49
N ALA A 149 -16.32 13.77 -9.73
CA ALA A 149 -15.99 14.68 -10.81
C ALA A 149 -14.73 14.26 -11.56
N THR A 150 -14.76 14.48 -12.87
CA THR A 150 -13.56 14.57 -13.70
C THR A 150 -13.23 16.05 -13.82
N VAL A 151 -12.11 16.44 -13.23
CA VAL A 151 -11.67 17.82 -13.10
C VAL A 151 -10.62 18.15 -14.16
N ILE A 152 -10.80 19.29 -14.83
CA ILE A 152 -9.87 19.85 -15.81
C ILE A 152 -9.53 21.29 -15.45
N ASP A 153 -8.30 21.72 -15.75
CA ASP A 153 -7.87 23.10 -15.50
C ASP A 153 -8.30 24.08 -16.61
N GLN A 154 -8.52 23.57 -17.82
CA GLN A 154 -8.95 24.32 -19.00
C GLN A 154 -9.60 23.38 -20.02
N GLN A 155 -10.41 23.91 -20.95
CA GLN A 155 -11.14 23.06 -21.90
C GLN A 155 -10.26 22.35 -22.91
N GLN A 156 -9.16 22.98 -23.33
CA GLN A 156 -8.27 22.44 -24.36
C GLN A 156 -6.82 22.90 -24.20
N ILE A 157 -5.87 22.14 -24.75
CA ILE A 157 -4.47 22.48 -24.92
C ILE A 157 -4.15 22.40 -26.42
N SER A 158 -3.90 23.53 -27.06
CA SER A 158 -3.71 23.59 -28.52
C SER A 158 -2.42 22.87 -28.93
N GLY A 159 -2.50 22.01 -29.95
CA GLY A 159 -1.37 21.24 -30.47
C GLY A 159 -0.91 20.06 -29.59
N ALA A 160 -1.47 19.87 -28.40
CA ALA A 160 -1.18 18.70 -27.56
C ALA A 160 -2.00 17.49 -28.01
N LYS A 161 -1.35 16.33 -28.07
CA LYS A 161 -2.02 15.03 -28.18
C LYS A 161 -2.91 14.84 -26.95
N PHE A 162 -4.17 14.40 -27.12
CA PHE A 162 -5.19 14.41 -26.05
C PHE A 162 -5.46 15.79 -25.45
N GLY A 163 -5.20 16.87 -26.20
CA GLY A 163 -5.40 18.23 -25.75
C GLY A 163 -6.87 18.64 -25.61
N ASN A 164 -7.84 17.88 -26.13
CA ASN A 164 -9.29 18.17 -26.05
C ASN A 164 -9.89 17.75 -24.70
N LEU A 165 -9.42 18.34 -23.60
CA LEU A 165 -9.70 17.91 -22.22
C LEU A 165 -11.20 17.81 -21.90
N ALA A 166 -12.00 18.83 -22.23
CA ALA A 166 -13.43 18.82 -21.93
C ALA A 166 -14.20 17.72 -22.67
N GLU A 167 -13.83 17.44 -23.92
CA GLU A 167 -14.45 16.38 -24.73
C GLU A 167 -14.08 14.99 -24.19
N ILE A 168 -12.80 14.77 -23.89
CA ILE A 168 -12.29 13.55 -23.26
C ILE A 168 -13.01 13.29 -21.95
N ALA A 169 -13.09 14.28 -21.06
CA ALA A 169 -13.73 14.13 -19.76
C ALA A 169 -15.22 13.76 -19.89
N LYS A 170 -15.96 14.40 -20.81
CA LYS A 170 -17.36 14.04 -21.08
C LYS A 170 -17.50 12.62 -21.61
N LYS A 171 -16.63 12.21 -22.54
CA LYS A 171 -16.63 10.85 -23.11
C LYS A 171 -16.33 9.79 -22.04
N VAL A 172 -15.32 10.03 -21.20
CA VAL A 172 -14.99 9.15 -20.08
C VAL A 172 -16.15 9.07 -19.09
N ASN A 173 -16.71 10.21 -18.65
CA ASN A 173 -17.83 10.21 -17.72
C ASN A 173 -19.03 9.42 -18.26
N LYS A 174 -19.29 9.47 -19.56
CA LYS A 174 -20.37 8.66 -20.17
C LYS A 174 -20.15 7.16 -19.96
N GLY A 175 -18.92 6.66 -20.07
CA GLY A 175 -18.59 5.26 -19.79
C GLY A 175 -18.60 4.93 -18.29
N THR A 176 -18.06 5.84 -17.46
CA THR A 176 -18.07 5.70 -16.00
C THR A 176 -19.49 5.65 -15.43
N ASN A 177 -20.42 6.45 -15.98
CA ASN A 177 -21.80 6.62 -15.49
C ASN A 177 -22.77 5.50 -15.91
N VAL A 178 -22.25 4.37 -16.39
CA VAL A 178 -23.04 3.14 -16.58
C VAL A 178 -23.09 2.39 -15.24
N GLU A 179 -24.21 1.77 -14.86
CA GLU A 179 -24.29 0.89 -13.67
C GLU A 179 -23.74 1.53 -12.36
N LEU A 180 -24.31 2.68 -11.98
CA LEU A 180 -23.98 3.34 -10.72
C LEU A 180 -24.53 2.55 -9.52
N PHE A 181 -23.83 2.55 -8.39
CA PHE A 181 -24.37 2.03 -7.13
C PHE A 181 -25.55 2.85 -6.62
N GLU A 182 -25.50 4.17 -6.86
CA GLU A 182 -26.55 5.13 -6.56
C GLU A 182 -26.52 6.22 -7.64
N ASP A 183 -27.68 6.74 -8.06
CA ASP A 183 -27.75 7.79 -9.09
C ASP A 183 -26.95 9.05 -8.69
N LEU A 184 -26.87 9.34 -7.40
CA LEU A 184 -26.06 10.44 -6.85
C LEU A 184 -24.57 10.30 -7.19
N HIS A 185 -24.10 9.08 -7.43
CA HIS A 185 -22.70 8.79 -7.74
C HIS A 185 -22.28 9.16 -9.18
N GLU A 186 -23.17 9.75 -9.98
CA GLU A 186 -22.84 10.21 -11.32
C GLU A 186 -21.65 11.17 -11.35
N PHE A 187 -20.66 10.87 -12.20
CA PHE A 187 -19.51 11.71 -12.49
C PHE A 187 -19.89 12.88 -13.41
N ASN A 188 -19.50 14.08 -12.99
CA ASN A 188 -19.73 15.31 -13.73
C ASN A 188 -18.39 15.94 -14.18
N LEU A 189 -18.42 16.77 -15.22
CA LEU A 189 -17.24 17.53 -15.64
C LEU A 189 -17.13 18.80 -14.79
N LYS A 190 -16.02 18.98 -14.09
CA LYS A 190 -15.69 20.23 -13.39
C LYS A 190 -14.51 20.92 -14.07
N ASN A 191 -14.75 22.08 -14.66
CA ASN A 191 -13.67 22.91 -15.19
C ASN A 191 -13.36 24.04 -14.19
N THR A 192 -12.16 24.06 -13.64
CA THR A 192 -11.73 25.07 -12.67
C THR A 192 -11.33 26.39 -13.30
N ASN A 193 -11.13 26.43 -14.63
CA ASN A 193 -10.59 27.58 -15.35
C ASN A 193 -9.35 28.17 -14.65
N THR A 194 -8.41 27.29 -14.26
CA THR A 194 -7.38 27.54 -13.24
C THR A 194 -6.59 28.82 -13.49
N LYS A 195 -6.23 29.11 -14.75
CA LYS A 195 -5.45 30.30 -15.12
C LYS A 195 -6.13 31.60 -14.69
N THR A 196 -7.46 31.68 -14.75
CA THR A 196 -8.21 32.93 -14.56
C THR A 196 -9.03 32.96 -13.26
N GLN A 197 -9.42 31.80 -12.73
CA GLN A 197 -10.44 31.74 -11.65
C GLN A 197 -9.96 31.08 -10.35
N ASP A 198 -8.91 30.25 -10.37
CA ASP A 198 -8.54 29.44 -9.20
C ASP A 198 -7.04 29.53 -8.87
N LYS A 199 -6.70 30.48 -7.98
CA LYS A 199 -5.32 30.73 -7.52
C LYS A 199 -4.72 29.55 -6.73
N GLU A 200 -5.56 28.76 -6.08
CA GLU A 200 -5.11 27.59 -5.32
C GLU A 200 -4.70 26.47 -6.29
N MET A 201 -5.52 26.23 -7.33
CA MET A 201 -5.22 25.23 -8.35
C MET A 201 -4.02 25.59 -9.24
N GLN A 202 -3.62 26.86 -9.31
CA GLN A 202 -2.39 27.27 -10.01
C GLN A 202 -1.12 26.66 -9.41
N GLN A 203 -1.20 26.12 -8.19
CA GLN A 203 -0.09 25.46 -7.50
C GLN A 203 -0.18 23.92 -7.53
N SER A 204 -1.15 23.38 -8.26
CA SER A 204 -1.47 21.95 -8.32
C SER A 204 -0.65 21.17 -9.33
N LEU A 205 -0.65 19.85 -9.17
CA LEU A 205 0.00 18.89 -10.07
C LEU A 205 -0.53 18.99 -11.51
N THR A 206 -1.85 18.99 -11.70
CA THR A 206 -2.46 18.98 -13.03
C THR A 206 -2.19 20.30 -13.76
N TYR A 207 -2.24 21.42 -13.05
CA TYR A 207 -1.89 22.70 -13.65
C TYR A 207 -0.42 22.80 -14.05
N PHE A 208 0.51 22.29 -13.22
CA PHE A 208 1.91 22.20 -13.59
C PHE A 208 2.11 21.37 -14.88
N ALA A 209 1.43 20.23 -15.00
CA ALA A 209 1.48 19.42 -16.22
C ALA A 209 0.96 20.20 -17.44
N ILE A 210 -0.19 20.86 -17.31
CA ILE A 210 -0.83 21.61 -18.40
C ILE A 210 0.02 22.80 -18.86
N GLN A 211 0.66 23.54 -17.95
CA GLN A 211 1.60 24.60 -18.31
C GLN A 211 2.82 24.10 -19.11
N ASN A 212 3.11 22.80 -19.03
CA ASN A 212 4.18 22.15 -19.78
C ASN A 212 3.66 21.31 -20.95
N ASN A 213 2.48 21.64 -21.48
CA ASN A 213 1.87 21.00 -22.64
C ASN A 213 1.60 19.49 -22.47
N LYS A 214 1.36 19.05 -21.21
CA LYS A 214 0.95 17.69 -20.89
C LYS A 214 -0.54 17.66 -20.50
N PRO A 215 -1.40 16.94 -21.24
CA PRO A 215 -2.79 16.71 -20.84
C PRO A 215 -2.86 16.07 -19.46
N ALA A 216 -3.65 16.67 -18.56
CA ALA A 216 -3.81 16.19 -17.21
C ALA A 216 -5.26 16.36 -16.73
N PHE A 217 -5.71 15.40 -15.91
CA PHE A 217 -7.03 15.36 -15.31
C PHE A 217 -6.89 15.02 -13.83
N ALA A 218 -7.75 15.57 -12.98
CA ALA A 218 -7.96 15.05 -11.65
C ALA A 218 -9.25 14.24 -11.58
N ILE A 219 -9.20 13.05 -10.98
CA ILE A 219 -10.36 12.16 -10.83
C ILE A 219 -10.73 12.08 -9.36
N GLU A 220 -11.88 12.63 -9.03
CA GLU A 220 -12.33 12.84 -7.66
C GLU A 220 -13.47 11.88 -7.34
N THR A 221 -13.26 10.91 -6.45
CA THR A 221 -14.35 10.14 -5.83
C THR A 221 -14.86 10.83 -4.59
N SER A 222 -16.14 10.70 -4.23
CA SER A 222 -16.64 11.43 -3.07
C SER A 222 -16.15 10.86 -1.73
N LYS A 223 -15.68 11.72 -0.82
CA LYS A 223 -15.47 11.40 0.61
C LYS A 223 -16.78 11.03 1.31
N ASN A 224 -17.94 11.42 0.77
CA ASN A 224 -19.25 11.05 1.31
C ASN A 224 -19.62 9.60 0.99
N ILE A 225 -18.97 8.95 0.02
CA ILE A 225 -19.04 7.50 -0.17
C ILE A 225 -18.15 6.86 0.90
N THR A 226 -18.74 6.24 1.92
CA THR A 226 -17.97 5.71 3.06
C THR A 226 -17.35 4.35 2.79
N ASP A 227 -17.91 3.57 1.86
CA ASP A 227 -17.36 2.28 1.45
C ASP A 227 -16.17 2.47 0.49
N LEU A 228 -14.98 2.09 0.96
CA LEU A 228 -13.75 2.14 0.18
C LEU A 228 -13.84 1.36 -1.13
N SER A 229 -14.54 0.21 -1.14
CA SER A 229 -14.66 -0.62 -2.34
C SER A 229 -15.44 0.07 -3.46
N GLN A 230 -16.42 0.92 -3.13
CA GLN A 230 -17.14 1.73 -4.11
C GLN A 230 -16.27 2.87 -4.66
N LYS A 231 -15.50 3.55 -3.81
CA LYS A 231 -14.53 4.56 -4.28
C LYS A 231 -13.52 3.92 -5.24
N VAL A 232 -12.94 2.79 -4.86
CA VAL A 232 -11.97 2.06 -5.67
C VAL A 232 -12.60 1.57 -6.97
N PHE A 233 -13.85 1.11 -6.96
CA PHE A 233 -14.60 0.76 -8.18
C PHE A 233 -14.65 1.93 -9.15
N TYR A 234 -15.10 3.10 -8.69
CA TYR A 234 -15.25 4.27 -9.54
C TYR A 234 -13.91 4.79 -10.08
N GLN A 235 -12.87 4.79 -9.25
CA GLN A 235 -11.51 5.14 -9.69
C GLN A 235 -11.02 4.17 -10.77
N LEU A 236 -11.08 2.85 -10.54
CA LEU A 236 -10.66 1.84 -11.51
C LEU A 236 -11.46 1.93 -12.81
N LYS A 237 -12.80 2.03 -12.72
CA LYS A 237 -13.67 2.16 -13.88
C LYS A 237 -13.31 3.38 -14.73
N THR A 238 -13.09 4.53 -14.09
CA THR A 238 -12.70 5.76 -14.79
C THR A 238 -11.33 5.61 -15.45
N ILE A 239 -10.37 4.96 -14.77
CA ILE A 239 -9.05 4.66 -15.37
C ILE A 239 -9.21 3.73 -16.58
N GLU A 240 -10.06 2.70 -16.52
CA GLU A 240 -10.36 1.81 -17.65
C GLU A 240 -10.90 2.58 -18.86
N GLU A 241 -11.80 3.54 -18.65
CA GLU A 241 -12.32 4.41 -19.72
C GLU A 241 -11.23 5.30 -20.35
N PHE A 242 -10.32 5.86 -19.55
CA PHE A 242 -9.16 6.58 -20.10
C PHE A 242 -8.23 5.66 -20.88
N MET A 243 -7.94 4.45 -20.38
CA MET A 243 -7.13 3.47 -21.10
C MET A 243 -7.76 3.10 -22.45
N ASN A 244 -9.07 2.84 -22.48
CA ASN A 244 -9.82 2.56 -23.71
C ASN A 244 -9.74 3.73 -24.70
N LEU A 245 -9.95 4.96 -24.23
CA LEU A 245 -9.84 6.17 -25.05
C LEU A 245 -8.44 6.34 -25.65
N MET A 246 -7.40 5.95 -24.92
CA MET A 246 -6.01 5.97 -25.34
C MET A 246 -5.58 4.72 -26.14
N ASN A 247 -6.51 3.82 -26.48
CA ASN A 247 -6.21 2.54 -27.14
C ASN A 247 -5.19 1.66 -26.39
N ILE A 248 -5.11 1.80 -25.06
CA ILE A 248 -4.33 0.94 -24.18
C ILE A 248 -5.16 -0.31 -23.92
N LYS A 249 -4.70 -1.46 -24.40
CA LYS A 249 -5.38 -2.74 -24.19
C LYS A 249 -4.88 -3.35 -22.89
N PHE A 250 -5.80 -3.79 -22.04
CA PHE A 250 -5.49 -4.41 -20.75
C PHE A 250 -6.39 -5.60 -20.46
N THR A 251 -5.94 -6.46 -19.56
CA THR A 251 -6.74 -7.53 -18.97
C THR A 251 -6.60 -7.50 -17.46
N ARG A 252 -7.60 -8.03 -16.76
CA ARG A 252 -7.58 -8.25 -15.31
C ARG A 252 -8.16 -9.63 -14.99
N PRO A 253 -7.61 -10.37 -14.02
CA PRO A 253 -8.03 -11.74 -13.71
C PRO A 253 -9.30 -11.80 -12.84
N PHE A 254 -10.10 -10.73 -12.83
CA PHE A 254 -11.23 -10.57 -11.93
C PHE A 254 -12.30 -9.69 -12.57
N GLU A 255 -13.55 -9.82 -12.13
CA GLU A 255 -14.65 -8.94 -12.54
C GLU A 255 -14.68 -7.65 -11.70
N LEU A 256 -14.76 -6.49 -12.35
CA LEU A 256 -14.83 -5.20 -11.68
C LEU A 256 -16.24 -5.00 -11.13
N ASN A 257 -16.43 -5.38 -9.88
CA ASN A 257 -17.63 -5.14 -9.09
C ASN A 257 -17.25 -4.98 -7.60
N GLN A 258 -18.17 -4.47 -6.78
CA GLN A 258 -17.92 -4.15 -5.38
C GLN A 258 -17.43 -5.36 -4.56
N THR A 259 -18.09 -6.52 -4.70
CA THR A 259 -17.78 -7.75 -3.97
C THR A 259 -16.35 -8.22 -4.25
N THR A 260 -15.96 -8.22 -5.52
CA THR A 260 -14.61 -8.61 -5.93
C THR A 260 -13.58 -7.62 -5.41
N ILE A 261 -13.83 -6.31 -5.52
CA ILE A 261 -12.91 -5.29 -5.01
C ILE A 261 -12.73 -5.40 -3.51
N LYS A 262 -13.82 -5.60 -2.76
CA LYS A 262 -13.76 -5.81 -1.30
C LYS A 262 -12.83 -6.98 -0.95
N LYS A 263 -12.95 -8.11 -1.64
CA LYS A 263 -12.06 -9.27 -1.46
C LYS A 263 -10.60 -8.96 -1.83
N LEU A 264 -10.36 -8.21 -2.91
CA LEU A 264 -9.01 -7.81 -3.31
C LEU A 264 -8.36 -6.84 -2.31
N LEU A 265 -9.15 -5.99 -1.65
CA LEU A 265 -8.66 -5.09 -0.61
C LEU A 265 -8.28 -5.82 0.69
N GLU A 266 -8.72 -7.06 0.89
CA GLU A 266 -8.30 -7.92 2.01
C GLU A 266 -6.93 -8.58 1.78
N ASP A 267 -6.39 -8.53 0.56
CA ASP A 267 -5.05 -9.02 0.23
C ASP A 267 -3.99 -7.91 0.46
N ASP A 268 -3.48 -7.87 1.69
CA ASP A 268 -2.44 -6.94 2.13
C ASP A 268 -1.07 -7.21 1.47
N GLY A 269 -0.90 -8.37 0.83
CA GLY A 269 0.32 -8.78 0.15
C GLY A 269 1.33 -9.50 1.06
N ILE A 270 2.56 -9.58 0.58
CA ILE A 270 3.68 -10.25 1.23
C ILE A 270 4.71 -9.21 1.67
N LEU A 271 5.27 -9.38 2.87
CA LEU A 271 6.41 -8.63 3.37
C LEU A 271 7.61 -9.55 3.51
N GLU A 272 8.68 -9.24 2.79
CA GLU A 272 9.99 -9.89 2.91
C GLU A 272 10.92 -8.99 3.72
N ILE A 273 11.67 -9.57 4.65
CA ILE A 273 12.65 -8.86 5.48
C ILE A 273 14.05 -9.43 5.21
N PRO A 274 14.84 -8.82 4.32
CA PRO A 274 16.25 -9.12 4.16
C PRO A 274 17.11 -8.50 5.29
N PRO A 275 18.25 -9.11 5.66
CA PRO A 275 18.81 -10.36 5.14
C PRO A 275 18.29 -11.61 5.88
N THR A 276 17.39 -11.48 6.85
CA THR A 276 16.86 -12.60 7.65
C THR A 276 16.02 -13.60 6.85
N LYS A 277 15.68 -13.26 5.59
CA LYS A 277 14.87 -14.08 4.65
C LYS A 277 13.48 -14.37 5.19
N ILE A 278 12.98 -13.58 6.14
CA ILE A 278 11.65 -13.78 6.72
C ILE A 278 10.61 -13.30 5.72
N THR A 279 9.62 -14.14 5.45
CA THR A 279 8.48 -13.82 4.59
C THR A 279 7.19 -13.91 5.40
N LEU A 280 6.43 -12.81 5.43
CA LEU A 280 5.15 -12.71 6.14
C LEU A 280 4.02 -12.50 5.13
N ASP A 281 3.00 -13.35 5.19
CA ASP A 281 1.71 -13.10 4.54
C ASP A 281 0.90 -12.16 5.41
N LEU A 282 0.76 -10.91 4.95
CA LEU A 282 0.17 -9.83 5.72
C LEU A 282 -1.33 -10.01 5.93
N SER A 283 -2.02 -10.67 4.99
CA SER A 283 -3.47 -10.88 5.02
C SER A 283 -3.88 -11.78 6.18
N THR A 284 -3.01 -12.75 6.50
CA THR A 284 -3.25 -13.74 7.55
C THR A 284 -2.57 -13.39 8.88
N LEU A 285 -1.66 -12.41 8.91
CA LEU A 285 -0.84 -12.06 10.07
C LEU A 285 -1.68 -11.60 11.28
N LYS A 286 -1.31 -12.01 12.50
CA LYS A 286 -1.93 -11.49 13.73
C LYS A 286 -1.60 -10.00 13.93
N PRO A 287 -2.47 -9.25 14.65
CA PRO A 287 -2.23 -7.83 14.93
C PRO A 287 -0.95 -7.53 15.74
N TYR A 288 -0.40 -8.53 16.46
CA TYR A 288 0.79 -8.37 17.29
C TYR A 288 1.64 -9.64 17.29
N ILE A 289 2.89 -9.52 16.87
CA ILE A 289 3.87 -10.62 16.81
C ILE A 289 4.98 -10.36 17.82
N LYS A 290 5.12 -11.27 18.79
CA LYS A 290 6.18 -11.23 19.81
C LYS A 290 7.42 -11.99 19.33
N PHE A 291 8.56 -11.70 19.96
CA PHE A 291 9.81 -12.42 19.76
C PHE A 291 10.27 -12.42 18.30
N PHE A 292 10.06 -11.29 17.60
CA PHE A 292 10.35 -11.20 16.18
C PHE A 292 11.84 -10.92 15.98
N PRO A 293 12.62 -11.84 15.38
CA PRO A 293 14.07 -11.74 15.34
C PRO A 293 14.51 -10.62 14.40
N MET A 294 15.28 -9.67 14.91
CA MET A 294 15.71 -8.48 14.16
C MET A 294 17.11 -8.00 14.55
N GLU A 295 17.79 -7.31 13.64
CA GLU A 295 18.94 -6.48 14.00
C GLU A 295 18.50 -5.16 14.65
N LYS A 296 19.37 -4.55 15.45
CA LYS A 296 19.11 -3.26 16.11
C LYS A 296 19.01 -2.09 15.12
N ASP A 297 19.60 -2.25 13.94
CA ASP A 297 19.71 -1.22 12.90
C ASP A 297 18.40 -1.02 12.11
N LYS A 298 18.48 -0.22 11.03
CA LYS A 298 17.34 0.08 10.17
C LYS A 298 16.83 -1.20 9.49
N LEU A 299 15.56 -1.52 9.74
CA LEU A 299 14.87 -2.62 9.06
C LEU A 299 14.81 -2.36 7.55
N ILE A 300 15.35 -3.31 6.77
CA ILE A 300 15.19 -3.36 5.33
C ILE A 300 14.05 -4.33 5.02
N TYR A 301 13.15 -3.93 4.12
CA TYR A 301 12.04 -4.77 3.70
C TYR A 301 11.73 -4.60 2.22
N LYS A 302 11.03 -5.58 1.67
CA LYS A 302 10.41 -5.54 0.35
C LYS A 302 8.97 -6.00 0.47
N SER A 303 8.08 -5.42 -0.34
CA SER A 303 6.72 -5.90 -0.44
C SER A 303 6.26 -5.90 -1.89
N ASN A 304 5.39 -6.86 -2.23
CA ASN A 304 4.68 -6.88 -3.50
C ASN A 304 3.48 -5.92 -3.52
N ASN A 305 3.13 -5.31 -2.37
CA ASN A 305 2.12 -4.28 -2.26
C ASN A 305 2.82 -2.92 -2.06
N PRO A 306 2.72 -1.97 -3.01
CA PRO A 306 3.42 -0.70 -2.95
C PRO A 306 2.94 0.24 -1.84
N LEU A 307 1.80 -0.05 -1.21
CA LEU A 307 1.30 0.72 -0.06
C LEU A 307 1.83 0.20 1.29
N VAL A 308 2.62 -0.88 1.29
CA VAL A 308 3.16 -1.45 2.53
C VAL A 308 4.34 -0.63 3.03
N ALA A 309 4.21 -0.14 4.26
CA ALA A 309 5.25 0.56 4.99
C ALA A 309 5.55 -0.11 6.32
N VAL A 310 6.83 -0.15 6.70
CA VAL A 310 7.23 -0.58 8.06
C VAL A 310 7.85 0.59 8.80
N ILE A 311 7.21 0.99 9.91
CA ILE A 311 7.52 2.22 10.64
C ILE A 311 7.94 1.85 12.06
N LYS A 312 9.14 2.29 12.46
CA LYS A 312 9.59 2.15 13.85
C LYS A 312 8.85 3.16 14.72
N GLU A 313 8.17 2.67 15.76
CA GLU A 313 7.56 3.50 16.79
C GLU A 313 7.99 2.99 18.16
N LYS A 314 8.79 3.80 18.87
CA LYS A 314 9.41 3.42 20.16
C LYS A 314 10.22 2.12 20.02
N ASP A 315 9.74 1.05 20.66
CA ASP A 315 10.35 -0.27 20.81
C ASP A 315 9.63 -1.34 19.98
N GLU A 316 8.83 -0.93 18.99
CA GLU A 316 8.04 -1.77 18.08
C GLU A 316 8.13 -1.27 16.64
N TYR A 317 7.75 -2.14 15.69
CA TYR A 317 7.61 -1.80 14.27
C TYR A 317 6.16 -2.01 13.84
N LYS A 318 5.52 -0.96 13.30
CA LYS A 318 4.18 -1.03 12.71
C LYS A 318 4.30 -1.41 11.23
N ILE A 319 3.55 -2.42 10.81
CA ILE A 319 3.34 -2.73 9.40
C ILE A 319 2.01 -2.08 8.99
N MET A 320 2.08 -1.15 8.06
CA MET A 320 0.94 -0.41 7.51
C MET A 320 0.68 -0.89 6.08
N ASN A 321 -0.58 -0.98 5.67
CA ASN A 321 -1.01 -1.04 4.26
C ASN A 321 -1.83 0.22 3.97
N GLY A 322 -1.20 1.20 3.32
CA GLY A 322 -1.78 2.54 3.21
C GLY A 322 -1.98 3.14 4.60
N ASN A 323 -3.22 3.49 4.93
CA ASN A 323 -3.61 4.00 6.25
C ASN A 323 -4.08 2.90 7.24
N ILE A 324 -4.04 1.63 6.86
CA ILE A 324 -4.51 0.50 7.68
C ILE A 324 -3.34 -0.11 8.43
N LEU A 325 -3.44 -0.23 9.77
CA LEU A 325 -2.48 -0.98 10.56
C LEU A 325 -2.73 -2.49 10.39
N VAL A 326 -1.78 -3.19 9.77
CA VAL A 326 -1.85 -4.64 9.54
C VAL A 326 -1.40 -5.40 10.79
N SER A 327 -0.22 -5.05 11.30
CA SER A 327 0.39 -5.74 12.45
C SER A 327 1.44 -4.88 13.12
N LYS A 328 1.83 -5.28 14.33
CA LYS A 328 3.01 -4.77 15.02
C LYS A 328 3.98 -5.90 15.32
N LEU A 329 5.24 -5.68 15.02
CA LEU A 329 6.33 -6.57 15.37
C LEU A 329 7.01 -6.04 16.62
N LYS A 330 7.13 -6.91 17.63
CA LYS A 330 7.94 -6.67 18.82
C LYS A 330 9.31 -7.33 18.60
N PRO A 331 10.37 -6.54 18.38
CA PRO A 331 11.70 -7.07 18.10
C PRO A 331 12.25 -7.88 19.28
N ASP A 332 12.90 -8.99 18.94
CA ASP A 332 13.89 -9.67 19.76
C ASP A 332 15.25 -9.48 19.08
N TYR A 333 16.05 -8.57 19.62
CA TYR A 333 17.24 -8.10 18.93
C TYR A 333 18.40 -9.10 19.06
N ALA A 334 18.94 -9.54 17.93
CA ALA A 334 20.09 -10.44 17.86
C ALA A 334 21.04 -10.02 16.74
N GLU A 335 22.34 -10.33 16.88
CA GLU A 335 23.29 -10.27 15.76
C GLU A 335 22.94 -11.34 14.74
N LEU A 336 23.12 -11.06 13.45
CA LEU A 336 22.88 -12.05 12.41
C LEU A 336 24.12 -12.91 12.13
N ASP A 337 23.87 -14.19 11.88
CA ASP A 337 24.82 -15.12 11.30
C ASP A 337 24.18 -15.78 10.07
N ASN A 338 24.82 -15.70 8.91
CA ASN A 338 24.30 -16.30 7.68
C ASN A 338 24.91 -17.68 7.38
N SER A 339 25.54 -18.32 8.36
CA SER A 339 26.23 -19.62 8.20
C SER A 339 25.28 -20.78 7.94
N LEU A 340 24.01 -20.68 8.33
CA LEU A 340 23.00 -21.72 8.15
C LEU A 340 22.09 -21.37 6.96
N ASN A 341 22.15 -22.18 5.91
CA ASN A 341 21.34 -21.95 4.71
C ASN A 341 20.12 -22.86 4.61
N GLU A 342 20.24 -24.08 5.12
CA GLU A 342 19.27 -25.15 4.93
C GLU A 342 19.31 -26.10 6.12
N ILE A 343 18.16 -26.70 6.42
CA ILE A 343 17.98 -27.64 7.54
C ILE A 343 17.21 -28.88 7.09
N GLY A 344 17.60 -30.02 7.65
CA GLY A 344 16.85 -31.27 7.55
C GLY A 344 15.71 -31.30 8.57
N LEU A 345 14.56 -31.81 8.15
CA LEU A 345 13.40 -32.00 9.01
C LEU A 345 12.54 -33.17 8.56
N ASN A 346 11.84 -33.77 9.51
CA ASN A 346 10.81 -34.76 9.27
C ASN A 346 9.44 -34.10 9.43
N LEU A 347 8.59 -34.22 8.42
CA LEU A 347 7.18 -33.80 8.43
C LEU A 347 6.31 -35.03 8.30
N ASP A 348 5.56 -35.37 9.35
CA ASP A 348 4.63 -36.52 9.35
C ASP A 348 5.24 -37.85 8.87
N GLY A 349 6.49 -38.12 9.24
CA GLY A 349 7.23 -39.32 8.83
C GLY A 349 8.07 -39.14 7.57
N LYS A 350 7.90 -38.07 6.80
CA LYS A 350 8.65 -37.79 5.57
C LYS A 350 9.82 -36.85 5.82
N LYS A 351 11.05 -37.32 5.55
CA LYS A 351 12.24 -36.46 5.55
C LYS A 351 12.21 -35.51 4.35
N ILE A 352 12.46 -34.24 4.63
CA ILE A 352 12.62 -33.19 3.63
C ILE A 352 13.77 -32.26 4.06
N SER A 353 14.08 -31.30 3.20
CA SER A 353 15.04 -30.25 3.45
C SER A 353 14.39 -28.89 3.20
N ALA A 354 14.70 -27.88 4.01
CA ALA A 354 14.11 -26.56 3.91
C ALA A 354 15.17 -25.45 4.04
N LYS A 355 15.12 -24.48 3.11
CA LYS A 355 15.98 -23.30 3.17
C LYS A 355 15.52 -22.36 4.29
N MET A 356 16.44 -21.58 4.86
CA MET A 356 16.08 -20.46 5.74
C MET A 356 15.13 -19.50 5.03
N GLY A 357 14.07 -19.10 5.75
CA GLY A 357 12.97 -18.28 5.24
C GLY A 357 11.79 -19.09 4.68
N ALA A 358 11.92 -20.41 4.52
CA ALA A 358 10.85 -21.23 3.97
C ALA A 358 9.66 -21.34 4.94
N MET A 359 8.47 -21.38 4.35
CA MET A 359 7.27 -21.90 4.99
C MET A 359 7.10 -23.36 4.59
N VAL A 360 6.93 -24.25 5.56
CA VAL A 360 6.70 -25.68 5.34
C VAL A 360 5.38 -26.09 5.99
N ASN A 361 4.68 -27.03 5.34
CA ASN A 361 3.37 -27.48 5.81
C ASN A 361 3.48 -28.85 6.48
N ALA A 362 2.93 -28.98 7.69
CA ALA A 362 2.79 -30.24 8.43
C ALA A 362 1.31 -30.56 8.63
N LYS A 363 0.94 -31.83 8.63
CA LYS A 363 -0.41 -32.28 8.97
C LYS A 363 -0.57 -32.38 10.48
N ASN A 364 0.29 -33.16 11.13
CA ASN A 364 0.18 -33.49 12.55
C ASN A 364 1.42 -33.10 13.34
N SER A 365 2.61 -33.38 12.80
CA SER A 365 3.85 -33.26 13.54
C SER A 365 5.05 -32.91 12.68
N PHE A 366 6.04 -32.27 13.29
CA PHE A 366 7.36 -32.08 12.72
C PHE A 366 8.47 -32.43 13.72
N GLN A 367 9.66 -32.66 13.20
CA GLN A 367 10.89 -32.82 13.97
C GLN A 367 12.03 -32.21 13.17
N ILE A 368 12.80 -31.31 13.78
CA ILE A 368 13.99 -30.72 13.16
C ILE A 368 15.19 -31.62 13.46
N ASP A 369 16.02 -31.92 12.45
CA ASP A 369 17.24 -32.68 12.67
C ASP A 369 18.21 -31.89 13.58
N PRO A 370 18.84 -32.52 14.59
CA PRO A 370 19.85 -31.85 15.41
C PRO A 370 21.01 -31.33 14.56
N ILE A 371 21.45 -30.09 14.83
CA ILE A 371 22.55 -29.46 14.10
C ILE A 371 23.64 -29.10 15.12
N ASN A 372 24.84 -29.63 14.93
CA ASN A 372 25.94 -29.42 15.87
C ASN A 372 26.30 -27.92 15.99
N GLY A 373 26.35 -27.42 17.22
CA GLY A 373 26.64 -26.01 17.51
C GLY A 373 25.45 -25.05 17.37
N TYR A 374 24.26 -25.52 17.02
CA TYR A 374 23.06 -24.67 16.89
C TYR A 374 22.01 -24.98 17.96
N ARG A 375 21.41 -23.92 18.51
CA ARG A 375 20.21 -23.97 19.34
C ARG A 375 18.99 -23.78 18.45
N ILE A 376 18.04 -24.70 18.52
CA ILE A 376 16.76 -24.65 17.82
C ILE A 376 15.69 -24.23 18.84
N ASN A 377 14.88 -23.25 18.47
CA ASN A 377 13.85 -22.64 19.32
C ASN A 377 12.52 -22.53 18.55
N VAL A 378 11.53 -23.31 18.94
CA VAL A 378 10.17 -23.37 18.44
C VAL A 378 9.32 -22.44 19.29
N ILE A 379 8.94 -21.31 18.71
CA ILE A 379 8.22 -20.26 19.43
C ILE A 379 6.83 -20.76 19.82
N GLY A 380 6.59 -20.86 21.13
CA GLY A 380 5.35 -21.37 21.73
C GLY A 380 5.45 -22.81 22.25
N TYR A 381 6.58 -23.49 22.06
CA TYR A 381 6.87 -24.78 22.68
C TYR A 381 7.87 -24.61 23.83
N SER A 382 7.80 -25.48 24.83
CA SER A 382 8.83 -25.58 25.87
C SER A 382 8.79 -26.94 26.53
N LYS A 383 9.94 -27.45 26.95
CA LYS A 383 10.06 -28.69 27.72
C LYS A 383 11.09 -28.52 28.83
N ALA A 384 10.73 -28.88 30.05
CA ALA A 384 11.62 -28.74 31.21
C ALA A 384 12.96 -29.47 30.97
N GLY A 385 14.07 -28.78 31.23
CA GLY A 385 15.42 -29.31 31.03
C GLY A 385 15.92 -29.36 29.58
N VAL A 386 15.13 -28.91 28.60
CA VAL A 386 15.53 -28.86 27.19
C VAL A 386 15.97 -27.43 26.82
N VAL A 387 17.20 -27.31 26.34
CA VAL A 387 17.78 -26.01 25.90
C VAL A 387 17.67 -25.79 24.39
N SER A 388 17.70 -26.88 23.62
CA SER A 388 17.58 -26.91 22.16
C SER A 388 16.58 -27.99 21.76
N GLU A 389 15.67 -27.67 20.86
CA GLU A 389 14.53 -28.54 20.51
C GLU A 389 14.77 -29.39 19.26
N GLY A 390 16.03 -29.46 18.81
CA GLY A 390 16.46 -30.40 17.78
C GLY A 390 16.25 -31.85 18.20
N GLY A 391 15.75 -32.68 17.29
CA GLY A 391 15.48 -34.10 17.52
C GLY A 391 14.18 -34.40 18.26
N LEU A 392 13.41 -33.39 18.65
CA LEU A 392 12.11 -33.59 19.30
C LEU A 392 10.99 -33.63 18.26
N LYS A 393 10.12 -34.64 18.36
CA LYS A 393 8.85 -34.66 17.65
C LYS A 393 7.87 -33.73 18.36
N ILE A 394 7.33 -32.76 17.64
CA ILE A 394 6.42 -31.73 18.14
C ILE A 394 5.13 -31.80 17.33
N GLU A 395 3.99 -31.90 18.02
CA GLU A 395 2.65 -31.85 17.42
C GLU A 395 2.01 -30.47 17.60
N ALA A 396 1.04 -30.13 16.76
CA ALA A 396 0.33 -28.85 16.85
C ALA A 396 -0.25 -28.57 18.25
N LYS A 397 -0.71 -29.62 18.94
CA LYS A 397 -1.29 -29.54 20.29
C LYS A 397 -0.26 -29.19 21.38
N ASP A 398 1.02 -29.39 21.10
CA ASP A 398 2.10 -29.15 22.06
C ASP A 398 2.55 -27.67 22.06
N ILE A 399 2.09 -26.89 21.08
CA ILE A 399 2.47 -25.48 20.89
C ILE A 399 1.35 -24.58 21.37
N VAL A 400 1.69 -23.56 22.16
CA VAL A 400 0.73 -22.60 22.68
C VAL A 400 0.21 -21.70 21.54
N LYS A 401 -1.07 -21.83 21.20
CA LYS A 401 -1.74 -21.13 20.09
C LYS A 401 -1.55 -19.61 20.02
N SER A 402 -1.42 -18.97 21.19
CA SER A 402 -1.21 -17.51 21.25
C SER A 402 0.11 -17.06 20.61
N TYR A 403 1.09 -17.97 20.45
CA TYR A 403 2.38 -17.72 19.80
C TYR A 403 2.36 -17.92 18.28
N ALA A 404 1.28 -18.43 17.70
CA ALA A 404 1.14 -18.49 16.25
C ALA A 404 1.19 -17.09 15.63
N ILE A 405 1.74 -16.98 14.42
CA ILE A 405 1.89 -15.69 13.72
C ILE A 405 0.66 -15.33 12.90
N ASP A 406 -0.21 -16.28 12.58
CA ASP A 406 -1.41 -16.10 11.77
C ASP A 406 -2.70 -16.10 12.61
N LYS A 407 -3.74 -15.42 12.11
CA LYS A 407 -5.07 -15.31 12.74
C LYS A 407 -5.75 -16.67 12.95
N ALA A 408 -5.44 -17.69 12.13
CA ALA A 408 -6.01 -19.03 12.27
C ALA A 408 -5.27 -19.89 13.32
N GLU A 409 -4.18 -19.38 13.90
CA GLU A 409 -3.38 -20.04 14.92
C GLU A 409 -2.74 -21.36 14.47
N THR A 410 -2.29 -21.39 13.21
CA THR A 410 -1.77 -22.59 12.55
C THR A 410 -0.29 -22.52 12.21
N THR A 411 0.31 -21.34 12.21
CA THR A 411 1.65 -21.09 11.71
C THR A 411 2.57 -20.61 12.83
N TYR A 412 3.69 -21.30 13.03
CA TYR A 412 4.61 -21.07 14.14
C TYR A 412 6.04 -20.84 13.65
N MET A 413 6.79 -19.99 14.35
CA MET A 413 8.18 -19.69 14.01
C MET A 413 9.13 -20.71 14.64
N VAL A 414 10.09 -21.20 13.86
CA VAL A 414 11.22 -21.99 14.35
C VAL A 414 12.49 -21.22 14.04
N GLN A 415 13.19 -20.81 15.10
CA GLN A 415 14.36 -19.94 15.05
C GLN A 415 15.63 -20.72 15.36
N PHE A 416 16.71 -20.41 14.66
CA PHE A 416 18.00 -21.07 14.79
C PHE A 416 19.02 -20.07 15.33
N TYR A 417 19.85 -20.50 16.29
CA TYR A 417 20.86 -19.64 16.89
C TYR A 417 22.21 -20.35 17.02
N LYS A 418 23.30 -19.62 16.84
CA LYS A 418 24.67 -20.06 17.10
C LYS A 418 25.39 -18.97 17.89
N ASP A 419 25.99 -19.32 19.02
CA ASP A 419 26.68 -18.35 19.88
C ASP A 419 25.85 -17.09 20.21
N LYS A 420 24.53 -17.28 20.44
CA LYS A 420 23.50 -16.23 20.65
C LYS A 420 23.17 -15.36 19.43
N LYS A 421 23.79 -15.60 18.28
CA LYS A 421 23.47 -14.95 17.00
C LYS A 421 22.31 -15.66 16.34
N PHE A 422 21.41 -14.92 15.71
CA PHE A 422 20.28 -15.45 14.96
C PHE A 422 20.75 -15.90 13.58
N CYS A 423 20.55 -17.18 13.29
CA CYS A 423 21.02 -17.84 12.06
C CYS A 423 19.96 -17.90 10.94
N GLY A 424 18.73 -17.51 11.25
CA GLY A 424 17.58 -17.64 10.37
C GLY A 424 16.40 -18.31 11.06
N MET A 425 15.29 -18.36 10.33
CA MET A 425 14.08 -19.05 10.77
C MET A 425 13.37 -19.74 9.61
N ILE A 426 12.51 -20.70 9.95
CA ILE A 426 11.46 -21.20 9.07
C ILE A 426 10.11 -20.99 9.77
N THR A 427 9.02 -21.14 9.02
CA THR A 427 7.68 -21.24 9.59
C THR A 427 7.08 -22.61 9.33
N ILE A 428 6.51 -23.22 10.36
CA ILE A 428 5.73 -24.46 10.25
C ILE A 428 4.26 -24.09 10.25
N LYS A 429 3.54 -24.42 9.18
CA LYS A 429 2.09 -24.27 9.09
C LYS A 429 1.41 -25.62 9.22
N PHE A 430 0.55 -25.77 10.22
CA PHE A 430 -0.27 -26.96 10.40
C PHE A 430 -1.53 -26.88 9.52
N GLU A 431 -1.90 -27.99 8.90
CA GLU A 431 -3.20 -28.11 8.24
C GLU A 431 -4.32 -27.97 9.28
N ASP A 432 -5.31 -27.13 8.98
CA ASP A 432 -6.46 -26.93 9.87
C ASP A 432 -7.36 -28.18 9.79
N ASP A 433 -7.43 -28.97 10.87
CA ASP A 433 -8.26 -30.18 10.98
C ASP A 433 -9.73 -29.95 10.56
N LYS A 434 -10.20 -28.70 10.62
CA LYS A 434 -11.57 -28.32 10.21
C LYS A 434 -11.79 -28.26 8.69
N LYS A 435 -10.74 -28.11 7.88
CA LYS A 435 -10.83 -28.12 6.41
C LYS A 435 -10.62 -29.52 5.82
N ALA A 436 -10.01 -30.45 6.55
CA ALA A 436 -9.84 -31.84 6.10
C ALA A 436 -11.15 -32.68 6.17
N LYS A 437 -12.22 -32.12 6.75
CA LYS A 437 -13.54 -32.77 6.90
C LYS A 437 -14.66 -32.13 6.04
N LYS A 438 -14.32 -31.37 4.99
CA LYS A 438 -15.29 -30.86 4.01
C LYS A 438 -14.98 -31.35 2.62
#